data_AF-A0A2V2EQJ7-F1
#
_entry.id   AF-A0A2V2EQJ7-F1
#
_cell.length_a   1.000
_cell.length_b   1.000
_cell.length_c   1.000
_cell.angle_alpha   90.00
_cell.angle_beta   90.00
_cell.angle_gamma   90.00
#
_symmetry.space_group_name_H-M   'P 1'
#
loop_
_entity.id
_entity.type
_entity.pdbx_description
1 polymer ?
#
loop_
_entity_poly.entity_id
_entity_poly.type
_entity_poly.pdbx_seq_one_letter_code
_entity_poly.pdbx_strand_id
1 'polypeptide(L)'
;YSYIVSKASKSNYTASLSTTWTGTSAPYTQSISISGILSTDKPHITPVYSTTNATAILEKKAWNCISKAVTSAGKITFTCFEEKPTQALSLQIEVIR
;
A
#
# COMPACT_ATOMS: atom_id res chain seq x y z
N TYR A 1 -18.97 -35.81 -7.91
CA TYR A 1 -18.63 -34.48 -7.36
C TYR A 1 -17.14 -34.25 -7.54
N SER A 2 -16.74 -33.46 -8.55
CA SER A 2 -15.35 -33.03 -8.72
C SER A 2 -15.11 -31.79 -7.88
N TYR A 3 -14.24 -31.90 -6.88
CA TYR A 3 -13.74 -30.73 -6.14
C TYR A 3 -12.78 -29.97 -7.05
N ILE A 4 -13.18 -28.82 -7.57
CA ILE A 4 -12.21 -27.86 -8.10
C ILE A 4 -11.55 -27.20 -6.89
N VAL A 5 -10.38 -27.70 -6.51
CA VAL A 5 -9.46 -26.97 -5.64
C VAL A 5 -8.63 -26.09 -6.56
N SER A 6 -9.07 -24.85 -6.80
CA SER A 6 -8.16 -23.88 -7.41
C SER A 6 -7.02 -23.66 -6.42
N LYS A 7 -5.78 -23.90 -6.87
CA LYS A 7 -4.60 -23.56 -6.06
C LYS A 7 -4.52 -22.04 -5.96
N ALA A 8 -4.23 -21.54 -4.76
CA ALA A 8 -3.96 -20.13 -4.57
C ALA A 8 -2.73 -19.72 -5.41
N SER A 9 -2.85 -18.59 -6.09
CA SER A 9 -1.79 -17.93 -6.85
C SER A 9 -1.27 -16.74 -6.06
N LYS A 10 0.07 -16.63 -5.94
CA LYS A 10 0.73 -15.52 -5.24
C LYS A 10 1.36 -14.58 -6.26
N SER A 11 1.05 -13.29 -6.16
CA SER A 11 1.68 -12.21 -6.93
C SER A 11 2.34 -11.22 -5.97
N ASN A 12 3.55 -10.77 -6.29
CA ASN A 12 4.26 -9.76 -5.52
C ASN A 12 4.43 -8.51 -6.36
N TYR A 13 4.21 -7.35 -5.74
CA TYR A 13 4.41 -6.04 -6.33
C TYR A 13 5.22 -5.16 -5.39
N THR A 14 5.86 -4.15 -5.94
CA THR A 14 6.47 -3.07 -5.18
C THR A 14 5.82 -1.76 -5.57
N ALA A 15 5.77 -0.83 -4.61
CA ALA A 15 5.22 0.50 -4.82
C ALA A 15 5.98 1.52 -3.97
N SER A 16 5.86 2.79 -4.32
CA SER A 16 6.39 3.89 -3.52
C SER A 16 5.30 4.92 -3.26
N LEU A 17 5.17 5.36 -2.00
CA LEU A 17 4.38 6.51 -1.63
C LEU A 17 5.28 7.72 -1.50
N SER A 18 4.93 8.80 -2.18
CA SER A 18 5.60 10.08 -2.05
C SER A 18 5.08 10.85 -0.83
N THR A 19 5.74 11.97 -0.52
CA THR A 19 5.28 12.96 0.46
C THR A 19 4.19 13.89 -0.09
N THR A 20 3.84 13.73 -1.36
CA THR A 20 2.80 14.53 -2.01
C THR A 20 1.47 13.80 -1.93
N TRP A 21 0.54 14.38 -1.16
CA TRP A 21 -0.80 13.85 -0.95
C TRP A 21 -1.85 14.85 -1.43
N THR A 22 -2.93 14.34 -1.97
CA THR A 22 -4.10 15.13 -2.36
C THR A 22 -4.92 15.46 -1.12
N GLY A 23 -5.37 16.71 -1.01
CA GLY A 23 -6.15 17.24 0.11
C GLY A 23 -5.40 18.37 0.82
N THR A 24 -6.11 19.47 1.11
CA THR A 24 -5.61 20.58 1.94
C THR A 24 -5.89 20.36 3.43
N SER A 25 -6.83 19.47 3.75
CA SER A 25 -7.17 18.97 5.08
C SER A 25 -7.47 17.47 5.00
N ALA A 26 -7.50 16.80 6.14
CA ALA A 26 -7.84 15.38 6.19
C ALA A 26 -9.28 15.13 5.67
N PRO A 27 -9.56 13.98 5.04
CA PRO A 27 -8.63 12.88 4.75
C PRO A 27 -7.72 13.17 3.54
N TYR A 28 -6.47 12.73 3.64
CA TYR A 28 -5.49 12.85 2.56
C TYR A 28 -5.46 11.58 1.71
N THR A 29 -5.27 11.71 0.40
CA THR A 29 -5.24 10.54 -0.51
C THR A 29 -4.04 10.55 -1.45
N GLN A 30 -3.55 9.35 -1.78
CA GLN A 30 -2.55 9.14 -2.80
C GLN A 30 -2.85 7.84 -3.53
N SER A 31 -2.88 7.89 -4.86
CA SER A 31 -3.14 6.72 -5.71
C SER A 31 -1.86 6.27 -6.39
N ILE A 32 -1.56 4.98 -6.34
CA ILE A 32 -0.40 4.39 -7.02
C ILE A 32 -0.87 3.37 -8.05
N SER A 33 -0.42 3.53 -9.28
CA SER A 33 -0.69 2.59 -10.38
C SER A 33 0.17 1.34 -10.24
N ILE A 34 -0.47 0.17 -10.24
CA ILE A 34 0.18 -1.14 -10.13
C ILE A 34 -0.50 -2.07 -11.14
N SER A 35 0.18 -2.30 -12.26
CA SER A 35 -0.35 -3.15 -13.32
C SER A 35 -0.63 -4.56 -12.81
N GLY A 36 -1.80 -5.11 -13.17
CA GLY A 36 -2.23 -6.45 -12.78
C GLY A 36 -2.97 -6.56 -11.44
N ILE A 37 -3.09 -5.48 -10.66
CA ILE A 37 -4.01 -5.46 -9.51
C ILE A 37 -5.46 -5.37 -9.97
N LEU A 38 -6.33 -6.13 -9.33
CA LEU A 38 -7.77 -6.17 -9.55
C LEU A 38 -8.49 -5.48 -8.39
N SER A 39 -9.70 -4.98 -8.64
CA SER A 39 -10.54 -4.38 -7.59
C SER A 39 -11.01 -5.38 -6.51
N THR A 40 -10.94 -6.68 -6.80
CA THR A 40 -11.29 -7.75 -5.85
C THR A 40 -10.11 -8.19 -5.01
N ASP A 41 -8.90 -7.71 -5.30
CA ASP A 41 -7.70 -8.09 -4.56
C ASP A 41 -7.75 -7.55 -3.14
N LYS A 42 -7.30 -8.39 -2.20
CA LYS A 42 -7.10 -8.04 -0.79
C LYS A 42 -5.60 -8.15 -0.47
N PRO A 43 -4.78 -7.16 -0.86
CA PRO A 43 -3.34 -7.23 -0.69
C PRO A 43 -2.95 -7.20 0.78
N HIS A 44 -1.89 -7.93 1.11
CA HIS A 44 -1.10 -7.69 2.30
C HIS A 44 0.01 -6.69 1.95
N ILE A 45 0.00 -5.54 2.60
CA ILE A 45 0.92 -4.43 2.30
C ILE A 45 1.80 -4.18 3.51
N THR A 46 3.11 -4.16 3.29
CA THR A 46 4.10 -3.86 4.32
C THR A 46 5.08 -2.79 3.83
N PRO A 47 5.55 -1.89 4.70
CA PRO A 47 6.62 -0.97 4.38
C PRO A 47 7.97 -1.69 4.40
N VAL A 48 8.87 -1.28 3.52
CA VAL A 48 10.27 -1.68 3.51
C VAL A 48 11.06 -0.57 4.18
N TYR A 49 11.61 -0.86 5.37
CA TYR A 49 12.37 0.11 6.15
C TYR A 49 13.86 0.12 5.77
N SER A 50 14.46 1.28 5.91
CA SER A 50 15.90 1.50 5.82
C SER A 50 16.66 0.67 6.86
N THR A 51 17.88 0.27 6.53
CA THR A 51 18.82 -0.31 7.51
C THR A 51 19.37 0.74 8.48
N THR A 52 19.22 2.03 8.17
CA THR A 52 19.58 3.12 9.07
C THR A 52 18.44 3.37 10.05
N ASN A 53 18.66 3.10 11.34
CA ASN A 53 17.62 3.16 12.38
C ASN A 53 16.91 4.53 12.45
N ALA A 54 17.66 5.64 12.31
CA ALA A 54 17.07 6.98 12.31
C ALA A 54 16.04 7.17 11.19
N THR A 55 16.36 6.70 9.97
CA THR A 55 15.46 6.72 8.82
C THR A 55 14.30 5.75 8.99
N ALA A 56 14.54 4.54 9.49
CA ALA A 56 13.52 3.53 9.75
C ALA A 56 12.45 4.02 10.75
N ILE A 57 12.84 4.79 11.76
CA ILE A 57 11.88 5.41 12.70
C ILE A 57 10.96 6.40 11.97
N LEU A 58 11.49 7.21 11.05
CA LEU A 58 10.69 8.16 10.27
C LEU A 58 9.75 7.45 9.30
N GLU A 59 10.23 6.41 8.63
CA GLU A 59 9.41 5.57 7.74
C GLU A 59 8.32 4.83 8.51
N LYS A 60 8.62 4.30 9.70
CA LYS A 60 7.60 3.70 10.58
C LYS A 60 6.53 4.70 10.97
N LYS A 61 6.91 5.92 11.34
CA LYS A 61 5.95 7.00 11.66
C LYS A 61 5.08 7.33 10.45
N ALA A 62 5.68 7.48 9.27
CA ALA A 62 4.94 7.70 8.03
C ALA A 62 3.97 6.55 7.70
N TRP A 63 4.37 5.29 7.94
CA TRP A 63 3.47 4.15 7.74
C TRP A 63 2.27 4.17 8.70
N ASN A 64 2.46 4.61 9.95
CA ASN A 64 1.38 4.72 10.92
C ASN A 64 0.30 5.75 10.52
N CYS A 65 0.60 6.70 9.64
CA CYS A 65 -0.40 7.65 9.12
C CYS A 65 -1.37 6.97 8.13
N ILE A 66 -0.98 5.86 7.51
CA ILE A 66 -1.77 5.17 6.48
C ILE A 66 -2.93 4.41 7.16
N SER A 67 -4.14 4.95 7.04
CA SER A 67 -5.33 4.40 7.70
C SER A 67 -6.09 3.38 6.84
N LYS A 68 -5.99 3.49 5.50
CA LYS A 68 -6.75 2.65 4.57
C LYS A 68 -6.03 2.51 3.23
N ALA A 69 -6.12 1.32 2.63
CA ALA A 69 -5.72 1.06 1.25
C ALA A 69 -6.87 0.34 0.52
N VAL A 70 -7.27 0.85 -0.64
CA VAL A 70 -8.37 0.29 -1.46
C VAL A 70 -7.86 -0.04 -2.84
N THR A 71 -8.08 -1.27 -3.27
CA THR A 71 -7.74 -1.75 -4.61
C THR A 71 -8.80 -1.35 -5.63
N SER A 72 -8.33 -1.07 -6.84
CA SER A 72 -9.11 -0.84 -8.04
C SER A 72 -8.34 -1.42 -9.22
N ALA A 73 -8.97 -1.55 -10.39
CA ALA A 73 -8.30 -2.09 -11.58
C ALA A 73 -7.01 -1.29 -11.88
N GLY A 74 -5.86 -1.97 -11.75
CA GLY A 74 -4.53 -1.43 -12.02
C GLY A 74 -4.00 -0.41 -11.00
N LYS A 75 -4.63 -0.26 -9.82
CA LYS A 75 -4.28 0.83 -8.89
C LYS A 75 -4.69 0.55 -7.45
N ILE A 76 -3.89 1.03 -6.49
CA ILE A 76 -4.25 1.11 -5.07
C ILE A 76 -4.38 2.58 -4.66
N THR A 77 -5.45 2.92 -3.96
CA THR A 77 -5.64 4.23 -3.34
C THR A 77 -5.42 4.13 -1.84
N PHE A 78 -4.41 4.86 -1.36
CA PHE A 78 -4.11 4.99 0.07
C PHE A 78 -4.80 6.23 0.62
N THR A 79 -5.25 6.15 1.86
CA THR A 79 -5.93 7.24 2.58
C THR A 79 -5.36 7.36 3.98
N CYS A 80 -5.06 8.60 4.38
CA CYS A 80 -4.71 8.96 5.75
C CYS A 80 -5.87 9.77 6.34
N PHE A 81 -6.42 9.35 7.47
CA PHE A 81 -7.61 10.01 8.05
C PHE A 81 -7.30 11.25 8.87
N GLU A 82 -6.06 11.42 9.32
CA GLU A 82 -5.67 12.48 10.24
C GLU A 82 -4.56 13.36 9.67
N GLU A 83 -3.37 12.78 9.48
CA GLU A 83 -2.18 13.49 8.99
C GLU A 83 -1.56 12.78 7.79
N LYS A 84 -0.85 13.53 6.95
CA LYS A 84 -0.13 12.98 5.80
C LYS A 84 1.32 12.65 6.17
N PRO A 85 1.87 11.53 5.67
CA PRO A 85 3.28 11.21 5.79
C PRO A 85 4.21 12.34 5.31
N THR A 86 5.22 12.67 6.11
CA THR A 86 6.31 13.58 5.72
C THR A 86 7.54 12.85 5.17
N GLN A 87 7.54 11.52 5.22
CA GLN A 87 8.61 10.65 4.72
C GLN A 87 8.06 9.77 3.60
N ALA A 88 8.81 9.65 2.50
CA ALA A 88 8.47 8.73 1.42
C ALA A 88 8.64 7.27 1.89
N LEU A 89 7.79 6.37 1.38
CA LEU A 89 7.77 4.96 1.78
C LEU A 89 7.93 4.06 0.58
N SER A 90 8.79 3.05 0.71
CA SER A 90 8.81 1.90 -0.18
C SER A 90 7.92 0.81 0.40
N LEU A 91 7.11 0.17 -0.44
CA LEU A 91 6.13 -0.84 -0.04
C LEU A 91 6.38 -2.15 -0.77
N GLN A 92 6.18 -3.26 -0.06
CA GLN A 92 5.99 -4.59 -0.61
C GLN A 92 4.51 -4.96 -0.52
N ILE A 93 3.96 -5.46 -1.61
CA ILE A 93 2.54 -5.79 -1.75
C ILE A 93 2.43 -7.23 -2.19
N GLU A 94 1.79 -8.05 -1.38
CA GLU A 94 1.51 -9.46 -1.69
C GLU A 94 0.01 -9.65 -1.92
N VAL A 95 -0.34 -10.27 -3.04
CA VAL A 95 -1.72 -10.64 -3.37
C VAL A 95 -1.80 -12.15 -3.51
N ILE A 96 -2.74 -12.77 -2.80
CA ILE A 96 -3.07 -14.18 -2.90
C ILE A 96 -4.49 -14.28 -3.49
N ARG A 97 -4.64 -15.01 -4.60
CA ARG A 97 -5.93 -15.24 -5.29
C ARG A 97 -6.21 -16.72 -5.45
#